data_AF-A0A3M2VW40-F1
#
_entry.id   AF-A0A3M2VW40-F1
#
_cell.length_a   1.000
_cell.length_b   1.000
_cell.length_c   1.000
_cell.angle_alpha   90.00
_cell.angle_beta   90.00
_cell.angle_gamma   90.00
#
_symmetry.space_group_name_H-M   'P 1'
#
loop_
_entity.id
_entity.type
_entity.pdbx_description
1 polymer ?
#
loop_
_entity_poly.entity_id
_entity_poly.type
_entity_poly.pdbx_seq_one_letter_code
_entity_poly.pdbx_strand_id
1 'polypeptide(L)'
;MRRHTSDFVRLIWSYLLSIYQASSHPTVNGNHLGFLLLDEPGQHSMATKSQQALFQLLSSEKGLQSIVAASFDDSEATYKEATSNVEFKLIQLGDKSILPIDDADNI
;
A
#
# COMPACT_ATOMS: atom_id res chain seq x y z
N MET A 1 -1.68 2.61 26.86
CA MET A 1 -0.36 2.29 26.26
C MET A 1 -0.59 1.47 25.00
N ARG A 2 -0.63 2.09 23.81
CA ARG A 2 -0.97 1.42 22.54
C ARG A 2 -0.33 2.10 21.31
N ARG A 3 0.89 2.65 21.45
CA ARG A 3 1.60 3.37 20.35
C ARG A 3 2.67 2.54 19.62
N HIS A 4 3.12 1.40 20.17
CA HIS A 4 4.35 0.74 19.70
C HIS A 4 4.23 -0.10 18.41
N THR A 5 3.08 -0.71 18.13
CA THR A 5 2.92 -1.60 16.96
C THR A 5 2.98 -0.83 15.64
N SER A 6 2.49 0.41 15.65
CA SER A 6 2.43 1.32 14.51
C SER A 6 3.79 1.72 13.96
N ASP A 7 4.70 2.10 14.86
CA ASP A 7 6.06 2.49 14.48
C ASP A 7 6.86 1.29 13.96
N PHE A 8 6.62 0.09 14.50
CA PHE A 8 7.35 -1.11 14.09
C PHE A 8 7.04 -1.54 12.65
N VAL A 9 5.76 -1.54 12.26
CA VAL A 9 5.37 -1.89 10.89
C VAL A 9 5.86 -0.84 9.89
N ARG A 10 5.78 0.45 10.23
CA ARG A 10 6.40 1.51 9.42
C ARG A 10 7.91 1.33 9.26
N LEU A 11 8.61 0.91 10.31
CA LEU A 11 10.04 0.64 10.23
C LEU A 11 10.33 -0.52 9.27
N ILE A 12 9.50 -1.56 9.24
CA ILE A 12 9.62 -2.66 8.27
C ILE A 12 9.46 -2.12 6.85
N TRP A 13 8.44 -1.32 6.56
CA TRP A 13 8.25 -0.78 5.21
C TRP A 13 9.35 0.19 4.79
N SER A 14 9.76 1.08 5.69
CA SER A 14 10.90 1.99 5.45
C SER A 14 12.18 1.20 5.18
N TYR A 15 12.41 0.11 5.91
CA TYR A 15 13.55 -0.77 5.68
C TYR A 15 13.48 -1.45 4.31
N LEU A 16 12.35 -2.06 3.95
CA LEU A 16 12.15 -2.68 2.63
C LEU A 16 12.33 -1.67 1.48
N LEU A 17 11.78 -0.46 1.64
CA LEU A 17 11.97 0.63 0.68
C LEU A 17 13.43 1.05 0.58
N SER A 18 14.15 1.17 1.70
CA SER A 18 15.57 1.50 1.68
C SER A 18 16.42 0.44 0.99
N ILE A 19 16.07 -0.84 1.12
CA ILE A 19 16.74 -1.93 0.39
C ILE A 19 16.50 -1.77 -1.11
N TYR A 20 15.26 -1.53 -1.52
CA TYR A 20 14.95 -1.28 -2.92
C TYR A 20 15.72 -0.06 -3.46
N GLN A 21 15.69 1.06 -2.75
CA GLN A 21 16.38 2.30 -3.15
C GLN A 21 17.89 2.09 -3.26
N ALA A 22 18.51 1.44 -2.26
CA ALA A 22 19.93 1.10 -2.30
C ALA A 22 20.26 0.17 -3.48
N SER A 23 19.41 -0.83 -3.74
CA SER A 23 19.57 -1.75 -4.88
C SER A 23 19.43 -1.04 -6.22
N SER A 24 18.49 -0.11 -6.34
CA SER A 24 18.23 0.68 -7.55
C SER A 24 19.27 1.77 -7.78
N HIS A 25 20.13 2.04 -6.78
CA HIS A 25 21.14 3.08 -6.88
C HIS A 25 22.15 2.71 -8.00
N PRO A 26 22.46 3.64 -8.93
CA PRO A 26 23.26 3.35 -10.13
C PRO A 26 24.65 2.75 -9.84
N THR A 27 25.20 3.00 -8.65
CA THR A 27 26.53 2.54 -8.24
C THR A 27 26.54 1.17 -7.57
N VAL A 28 25.40 0.68 -7.08
CA VAL A 28 25.29 -0.58 -6.34
C VAL A 28 24.86 -1.70 -7.28
N ASN A 29 23.98 -1.41 -8.24
CA ASN A 29 23.42 -2.37 -9.20
C ASN A 29 22.96 -3.67 -8.52
N GLY A 30 22.06 -3.54 -7.54
CA GLY A 30 21.54 -4.68 -6.79
C GLY A 30 20.45 -5.44 -7.55
N ASN A 31 20.10 -6.63 -7.04
CA ASN A 31 19.15 -7.56 -7.67
C ASN A 31 17.75 -7.55 -7.01
N HIS A 32 17.26 -6.40 -6.54
CA HIS A 32 15.93 -6.32 -5.95
C HIS A 32 14.85 -6.67 -6.99
N LEU A 33 13.81 -7.40 -6.57
CA LEU A 33 12.72 -7.89 -7.42
C LEU A 33 11.89 -6.77 -8.08
N GLY A 34 12.00 -5.54 -7.58
CA GLY A 34 11.21 -4.40 -8.04
C GLY A 34 9.72 -4.52 -7.72
N PHE A 35 9.36 -5.29 -6.68
CA PHE A 35 7.98 -5.54 -6.29
C PHE A 35 7.79 -5.40 -4.77
N LEU A 36 6.73 -4.71 -4.34
CA LEU A 36 6.30 -4.62 -2.95
C LEU A 36 4.78 -4.75 -2.82
N LEU A 37 4.34 -5.55 -1.85
CA LEU A 37 2.93 -5.70 -1.46
C LEU A 37 2.77 -5.24 -0.01
N LEU A 38 1.89 -4.26 0.22
CA LEU A 38 1.58 -3.72 1.54
C LEU A 38 0.13 -4.04 1.89
N ASP A 39 -0.07 -4.58 3.09
CA ASP A 39 -1.38 -4.89 3.64
C ASP A 39 -1.76 -3.88 4.73
N GLU A 40 -2.90 -3.23 4.54
CA GLU A 40 -3.54 -2.30 5.46
C GLU A 40 -2.61 -1.27 6.11
N PRO A 41 -1.97 -0.36 5.34
CA PRO A 41 -1.02 0.57 5.90
C PRO A 41 -1.61 1.57 6.91
N GLY A 42 -2.94 1.70 6.93
CA GLY A 42 -3.66 2.59 7.83
C GLY A 42 -4.04 2.02 9.19
N GLN A 43 -4.10 0.69 9.36
CA GLN A 43 -4.72 0.08 10.54
C GLN A 43 -4.02 0.38 11.87
N HIS A 44 -2.75 0.77 11.85
CA HIS A 44 -2.01 1.08 13.06
C HIS A 44 -2.14 2.54 13.53
N SER A 45 -3.22 3.25 13.22
CA SER A 45 -3.37 4.68 13.56
C SER A 45 -2.34 5.58 12.85
N MET A 46 -2.02 5.27 11.58
CA MET A 46 -1.25 6.20 10.75
C MET A 46 -2.09 7.43 10.45
N ALA A 47 -1.52 8.63 10.64
CA ALA A 47 -2.14 9.86 10.18
C ALA A 47 -2.29 9.82 8.66
N THR A 48 -3.38 10.37 8.11
CA THR A 48 -3.67 10.41 6.67
C THR A 48 -2.49 10.97 5.86
N LYS A 49 -1.83 12.02 6.38
CA LYS A 49 -0.63 12.60 5.77
C LYS A 49 0.55 11.64 5.65
N SER A 50 0.73 10.73 6.62
CA SER A 50 1.80 9.74 6.56
C SER A 50 1.50 8.64 5.54
N GLN A 51 0.22 8.26 5.37
CA GLN A 51 -0.18 7.34 4.30
C GLN A 51 0.00 8.00 2.94
N GLN A 52 -0.39 9.27 2.80
CA GLN A 52 -0.19 10.04 1.57
C GLN A 52 1.29 10.11 1.18
N ALA A 53 2.18 10.41 2.14
CA ALA A 53 3.62 10.43 1.90
C ALA A 53 4.16 9.07 1.44
N LEU A 54 3.67 7.97 2.03
CA LEU A 54 4.00 6.62 1.61
C LEU A 54 3.55 6.34 0.18
N PHE A 55 2.31 6.68 -0.17
CA PHE A 55 1.76 6.46 -1.52
C PHE A 55 2.47 7.29 -2.57
N GLN A 56 2.79 8.55 -2.28
CA GLN A 56 3.58 9.42 -3.17
C GLN A 56 4.99 8.86 -3.39
N LEU A 57 5.65 8.38 -2.32
CA LEU A 57 6.95 7.74 -2.44
C LEU A 57 6.87 6.50 -3.35
N LEU A 58 5.93 5.59 -3.08
CA LEU A 58 5.74 4.38 -3.90
C LEU A 58 5.45 4.69 -5.37
N SER A 59 4.62 5.70 -5.65
CA SER A 59 4.27 6.14 -7.01
C SER A 59 5.43 6.82 -7.73
N SER A 60 6.34 7.47 -7.00
CA SER A 60 7.52 8.13 -7.57
C SER A 60 8.61 7.16 -8.04
N GLU A 61 8.64 5.94 -7.49
CA GLU A 61 9.64 4.92 -7.77
C GLU A 61 9.33 4.15 -9.06
N LYS A 62 9.76 4.67 -10.21
CA LYS A 62 9.40 4.13 -11.55
C LYS A 62 9.79 2.67 -11.80
N GLY A 63 10.78 2.14 -11.08
CA GLY A 63 11.23 0.75 -11.17
C GLY A 63 10.56 -0.20 -10.18
N LEU A 64 9.62 0.30 -9.37
CA LEU A 64 8.97 -0.43 -8.31
C LEU A 64 7.48 -0.61 -8.61
N GLN A 65 7.07 -1.85 -8.83
CA GLN A 65 5.66 -2.20 -8.79
C GLN A 65 5.23 -2.32 -7.32
N SER A 66 4.33 -1.44 -6.90
CA SER A 66 3.74 -1.46 -5.57
C SER A 66 2.25 -1.80 -5.62
N ILE A 67 1.82 -2.71 -4.75
CA ILE A 67 0.41 -3.03 -4.54
C ILE A 67 0.09 -2.73 -3.08
N VAL A 68 -0.99 -1.99 -2.86
CA VAL A 68 -1.43 -1.61 -1.53
C VAL A 68 -2.89 -2.04 -1.36
N ALA A 69 -3.13 -2.92 -0.39
CA ALA A 69 -4.48 -3.16 0.12
C ALA A 69 -4.73 -2.16 1.25
N ALA A 70 -5.79 -1.34 1.14
CA ALA A 70 -6.12 -0.35 2.15
C ALA A 70 -7.64 -0.21 2.30
N SER A 71 -8.09 -0.13 3.55
CA SER A 71 -9.45 0.23 3.93
C SER A 71 -9.51 1.68 4.45
N PHE A 72 -10.64 2.36 4.23
CA PHE A 72 -10.82 3.78 4.57
C PHE A 72 -12.04 4.07 5.47
N ASP A 73 -12.52 3.09 6.25
CA ASP A 73 -13.63 3.23 7.22
C ASP A 73 -14.82 4.06 6.69
N ASP A 74 -15.21 3.84 5.43
CA ASP A 74 -16.27 4.56 4.69
C ASP A 74 -16.09 6.08 4.52
N SER A 75 -14.89 6.62 4.80
CA SER A 75 -14.58 8.03 4.60
C SER A 75 -13.97 8.27 3.21
N GLU A 76 -14.83 8.61 2.24
CA GLU A 76 -14.40 9.04 0.90
C GLU A 76 -13.44 10.25 0.97
N ALA A 77 -13.63 11.14 1.95
CA ALA A 77 -12.76 12.28 2.18
C ALA A 77 -11.34 11.84 2.56
N THR A 78 -11.21 10.85 3.45
CA THR A 78 -9.90 10.31 3.86
C THR A 78 -9.21 9.62 2.69
N TYR A 79 -9.95 8.87 1.88
CA TYR A 79 -9.43 8.26 0.65
C TYR A 79 -8.88 9.32 -0.32
N LYS A 80 -9.66 10.38 -0.61
CA LYS A 80 -9.25 11.47 -1.51
C LYS A 80 -8.03 12.23 -0.98
N GLU A 81 -7.95 12.45 0.33
CA GLU A 81 -6.79 13.08 0.97
C GLU A 81 -5.54 12.18 0.86
N ALA A 82 -5.66 10.91 1.22
CA ALA A 82 -4.54 9.96 1.21
C ALA A 82 -4.01 9.71 -0.21
N THR A 83 -4.87 9.70 -1.23
CA THR A 83 -4.50 9.41 -2.63
C THR A 83 -4.23 10.67 -3.47
N SER A 84 -4.27 11.85 -2.85
CA SER A 84 -4.03 13.12 -3.55
C SER A 84 -2.60 13.21 -4.10
N ASN A 85 -2.51 13.52 -5.40
CA ASN A 85 -1.26 13.58 -6.19
C ASN A 85 -0.49 12.26 -6.27
N VAL A 86 -1.20 11.13 -6.22
CA VAL A 86 -0.62 9.80 -6.42
C VAL A 86 -1.08 9.28 -7.79
N GLU A 87 -0.15 8.80 -8.61
CA GLU A 87 -0.48 8.07 -9.83
C GLU A 87 -0.62 6.58 -9.47
N PHE A 88 -1.83 6.03 -9.59
CA PHE A 88 -2.13 4.64 -9.26
C PHE A 88 -3.31 4.10 -10.07
N LYS A 89 -3.41 2.77 -10.14
CA LYS A 89 -4.58 2.08 -10.65
C LYS A 89 -5.45 1.65 -9.48
N LEU A 90 -6.67 2.18 -9.39
CA LEU A 90 -7.65 1.74 -8.39
C LEU A 90 -8.25 0.39 -8.78
N ILE A 91 -8.21 -0.57 -7.85
CA ILE A 91 -8.98 -1.82 -7.92
C ILE A 91 -9.94 -1.80 -6.73
N GLN A 92 -11.20 -1.47 -6.99
CA GLN A 92 -12.23 -1.44 -5.96
C GLN A 92 -12.84 -2.84 -5.84
N LEU A 93 -12.77 -3.42 -4.64
CA LEU A 93 -13.50 -4.64 -4.31
C LEU A 93 -14.93 -4.26 -3.94
N GLY A 94 -15.91 -5.02 -4.44
CA GLY A 94 -17.31 -4.85 -4.07
C GLY A 94 -17.60 -5.31 -2.64
N ASP A 95 -18.86 -5.16 -2.20
CA ASP A 95 -19.30 -5.40 -0.82
C ASP A 95 -18.93 -6.80 -0.27
N LYS A 96 -18.86 -7.79 -1.15
CA LYS A 96 -18.45 -9.16 -0.81
C LYS A 96 -17.46 -9.66 -1.85
N SER A 97 -16.26 -9.98 -1.40
CA SER A 97 -15.23 -10.63 -2.24
C SER A 97 -15.40 -12.15 -2.29
N ILE A 98 -16.16 -12.72 -1.37
CA ILE A 98 -16.49 -14.15 -1.31
C ILE A 98 -18.01 -14.26 -1.31
N LEU A 99 -18.54 -14.88 -2.35
CA LEU A 99 -19.95 -15.21 -2.48
C LEU A 99 -20.09 -16.73 -2.45
N PRO A 100 -21.18 -17.27 -1.90
CA PRO A 100 -21.52 -18.67 -2.15
C PRO A 100 -21.64 -18.87 -3.66
N ILE A 101 -21.18 -20.02 -4.14
CA ILE A 101 -21.53 -20.45 -5.51
C ILE A 101 -23.04 -20.66 -5.46
N ASP A 102 -23.79 -19.82 -6.16
CA ASP A 102 -25.22 -20.07 -6.36
C ASP A 102 -25.36 -21.29 -7.26
N ASP A 103 -26.13 -22.30 -6.82
CA ASP A 103 -26.46 -23.50 -7.61
C ASP A 103 -27.26 -23.19 -8.91
N ALA A 104 -27.47 -21.91 -9.23
CA ALA A 104 -28.26 -21.43 -10.37
C ALA A 104 -27.47 -21.32 -11.69
N ASP A 105 -26.13 -21.45 -11.68
CA ASP A 105 -25.30 -21.43 -12.90
C ASP A 105 -25.06 -22.84 -13.51
N ASN A 106 -25.87 -23.83 -13.14
CA ASN A 106 -25.96 -25.10 -13.86
C ASN A 106 -27.14 -25.11 -14.85
N ILE A 107 -27.00 -24.42 -15.98
CA ILE A 107 -27.72 -24.72 -17.25
C ILE A 107 -26.74 -24.62 -18.42
#